data_AF-A0A2V9R771-F1
#
_entry.id   AF-A0A2V9R771-F1
#
_cell.length_a   1.000
_cell.length_b   1.000
_cell.length_c   1.000
_cell.angle_alpha   90.00
_cell.angle_beta   90.00
_cell.angle_gamma   90.00
#
_symmetry.space_group_name_H-M   'P 1'
#
loop_
_entity.id
_entity.type
_entity.pdbx_description
1 polymer ?
#
loop_
_entity_poly.entity_id
_entity_poly.type
_entity_poly.pdbx_seq_one_letter_code
_entity_poly.pdbx_strand_id
1 'polypeptide(L)'
;MLIARASHSATLLANGTVLVSGGYSQNFDGDAQPYRQTMFTAELFNPATLVSMSAASLIVDRAEHGATTLNDGQILITGGVSGFQCCDLKSHFVTLSSAEVYK
;
A
#
# COMPACT_ATOMS: atom_id res chain seq x y z
N MET A 1 -6.95 9.43 6.05
CA MET A 1 -5.94 9.05 5.04
C MET A 1 -5.03 10.24 4.81
N LEU A 2 -3.72 9.99 4.75
CA LEU A 2 -2.67 10.99 4.48
C LEU A 2 -2.34 11.08 2.99
N ILE A 3 -2.50 9.98 2.25
CA ILE A 3 -2.18 9.90 0.83
C ILE A 3 -3.33 9.21 0.11
N ALA A 4 -3.80 9.82 -0.98
CA ALA A 4 -4.79 9.20 -1.87
C ALA A 4 -4.17 7.97 -2.54
N ARG A 5 -4.80 6.81 -2.35
CA ARG A 5 -4.31 5.52 -2.85
C ARG A 5 -5.45 4.60 -3.27
N ALA A 6 -5.21 3.74 -4.26
CA ALA A 6 -6.13 2.70 -4.71
C ALA A 6 -5.47 1.31 -4.67
N SER A 7 -6.26 0.23 -4.62
CA SER A 7 -5.73 -1.17 -4.55
C SER A 7 -4.73 -1.42 -3.42
N HIS A 8 -4.88 -0.70 -2.31
CA HIS A 8 -4.15 -0.93 -1.07
C HIS A 8 -4.83 -2.07 -0.29
N SER A 9 -4.16 -2.57 0.75
CA SER A 9 -4.80 -3.44 1.74
C SER A 9 -5.11 -2.67 3.01
N ALA A 10 -6.25 -2.98 3.65
CA ALA A 10 -6.67 -2.44 4.93
C ALA A 10 -6.87 -3.60 5.92
N THR A 11 -6.02 -3.67 6.94
CA THR A 11 -6.01 -4.78 7.92
C THR A 11 -6.36 -4.26 9.31
N LEU A 12 -7.38 -4.82 9.95
CA LEU A 12 -7.74 -4.50 11.34
C LEU A 12 -6.74 -5.12 12.31
N LEU A 13 -6.19 -4.30 13.19
CA LEU A 13 -5.27 -4.71 14.25
C LEU A 13 -6.00 -4.98 15.56
N ALA A 14 -5.38 -5.77 16.44
CA ALA A 14 -5.96 -6.16 17.73
C ALA A 14 -6.27 -4.97 18.66
N ASN A 15 -5.58 -3.85 18.49
CA ASN A 15 -5.81 -2.61 19.23
C ASN A 15 -6.94 -1.74 18.64
N GLY A 16 -7.63 -2.21 17.60
CA GLY A 16 -8.74 -1.52 16.96
C GLY A 16 -8.34 -0.48 15.90
N THR A 17 -7.05 -0.28 15.63
CA THR A 17 -6.61 0.55 14.49
C THR A 17 -6.53 -0.27 13.21
N VAL A 18 -6.50 0.40 12.07
CA VAL A 18 -6.44 -0.21 10.74
C VAL A 18 -5.11 0.15 10.09
N LEU A 19 -4.30 -0.87 9.75
CA LEU A 19 -3.13 -0.68 8.90
C LEU A 19 -3.59 -0.59 7.44
N VAL A 20 -3.33 0.55 6.82
CA VAL A 20 -3.52 0.77 5.39
C VAL A 20 -2.13 0.70 4.74
N SER A 21 -1.88 -0.29 3.89
CA SER A 21 -0.55 -0.56 3.32
C SER A 21 -0.57 -0.62 1.80
N GLY A 22 0.48 -0.06 1.18
CA GLY A 22 0.73 -0.12 -0.25
C GLY A 22 -0.38 0.49 -1.10
N GLY A 23 -0.64 -0.10 -2.27
CA GLY A 23 -1.54 0.41 -3.29
C GLY A 23 -0.85 1.32 -4.29
N TYR A 24 -1.65 1.95 -5.15
CA TYR A 24 -1.19 2.88 -6.17
C TYR A 24 -1.46 4.31 -5.74
N SER A 25 -0.46 5.19 -5.85
CA SER A 25 -0.70 6.62 -5.90
C SER A 25 -1.11 7.01 -7.31
N GLN A 26 -1.98 8.02 -7.43
CA GLN A 26 -2.18 8.74 -8.68
C GLN A 26 -1.41 10.04 -8.58
N ASN A 27 -0.40 10.19 -9.43
CA ASN A 27 0.39 11.41 -9.48
C ASN A 27 -0.10 12.24 -10.67
N PHE A 28 -0.31 13.54 -10.43
CA PHE A 28 -0.68 14.51 -11.44
C PHE A 28 0.42 15.57 -11.49
N ASP A 29 1.41 15.38 -12.35
CA ASP A 29 2.47 16.36 -12.55
C ASP A 29 2.02 17.39 -13.59
N GLY A 30 1.06 18.26 -13.21
CA GLY A 30 0.72 19.56 -13.84
C GLY A 30 0.20 19.55 -15.29
N ASP A 31 0.90 18.85 -16.18
CA ASP A 31 0.69 18.74 -17.64
C ASP A 31 0.99 17.31 -18.18
N ALA A 32 1.44 16.39 -17.33
CA ALA A 32 1.70 15.00 -17.68
C ALA A 32 0.43 14.13 -17.62
N GLN A 33 0.31 13.15 -18.52
CA GLN A 33 -0.76 12.14 -18.45
C GLN A 33 -0.76 11.49 -17.06
N PRO A 34 -1.95 11.21 -16.48
CA PRO A 34 -2.03 10.61 -15.16
C PRO A 34 -1.32 9.27 -15.17
N TYR A 35 -0.47 9.07 -14.18
CA TYR A 35 0.38 7.89 -14.09
C TYR A 35 0.23 7.28 -12.70
N ARG A 36 0.29 5.95 -12.63
CA ARG A 36 0.07 5.18 -11.40
C ARG A 36 1.38 4.57 -10.96
N GLN A 37 1.74 4.77 -9.70
CA GLN A 37 2.95 4.21 -9.11
C GLN A 37 2.59 3.39 -7.87
N THR A 38 3.18 2.22 -7.72
CA THR A 38 3.02 1.41 -6.51
C THR A 38 3.70 2.08 -5.33
N MET A 39 3.11 1.91 -4.15
CA MET A 39 3.55 2.56 -2.92
C MET A 39 4.15 1.52 -1.97
N PHE A 40 5.21 1.90 -1.28
CA PHE A 40 5.72 1.17 -0.12
C PHE A 40 5.25 1.78 1.21
N THR A 41 4.56 2.93 1.19
CA THR A 41 4.15 3.60 2.43
C THR A 41 2.95 2.93 3.05
N ALA A 42 2.87 2.99 4.38
CA ALA A 42 1.70 2.59 5.14
C ALA A 42 1.28 3.69 6.12
N GLU A 43 0.02 3.63 6.55
CA GLU A 43 -0.56 4.49 7.58
C GLU A 43 -1.42 3.67 8.54
N LEU A 44 -1.49 4.13 9.79
CA LEU A 44 -2.41 3.63 10.79
C LEU A 44 -3.59 4.59 10.89
N PHE A 45 -4.77 4.08 10.60
CA PHE A 45 -6.02 4.79 10.79
C PHE A 45 -6.66 4.36 12.11
N ASN A 46 -7.03 5.32 12.95
CA ASN A 46 -7.80 5.06 14.17
C ASN A 46 -9.28 5.42 13.90
N PRO A 47 -10.19 4.43 13.82
CA PRO A 47 -11.60 4.68 13.57
C PRO A 47 -12.30 5.46 14.69
N ALA A 48 -11.81 5.40 15.93
CA ALA A 48 -12.42 6.09 17.07
C ALA A 48 -12.15 7.60 17.06
N THR A 49 -11.00 8.01 16.54
CA THR A 49 -10.60 9.43 16.47
C THR A 49 -10.65 9.99 15.05
N LEU A 50 -10.85 9.14 14.05
CA LEU A 50 -10.78 9.46 12.62
C LEU A 50 -9.42 10.03 12.18
N VAL A 51 -8.36 9.80 12.96
CA VAL A 51 -7.01 10.29 12.68
C VAL A 51 -6.22 9.22 11.93
N SER A 52 -5.40 9.67 10.98
CA SER A 52 -4.39 8.84 10.31
C SER A 52 -2.99 9.32 10.71
N MET A 53 -2.10 8.37 10.96
CA MET A 53 -0.69 8.65 11.19
C MET A 53 0.19 7.78 10.30
N SER A 54 1.35 8.29 9.93
CA SER A 54 2.33 7.50 9.17
C SER A 54 2.78 6.30 9.98
N ALA A 55 2.91 5.16 9.31
CA ALA A 55 3.44 3.93 9.88
C ALA A 55 4.78 3.58 9.20
N ALA A 56 5.39 2.48 9.64
CA ALA A 56 6.57 1.94 8.97
C ALA A 56 6.26 1.64 7.48
N SER A 57 7.28 1.73 6.64
CA SER A 57 7.17 1.38 5.23
C SER A 57 7.28 -0.12 5.03
N LEU A 58 6.69 -0.61 3.94
CA LEU A 58 7.02 -1.90 3.34
C LEU A 58 8.46 -1.88 2.84
N ILE A 59 9.08 -3.06 2.74
CA ILE A 59 10.41 -3.27 2.15
C ILE A 59 10.31 -3.13 0.63
N VAL A 60 9.22 -3.63 0.04
CA VAL A 60 8.93 -3.56 -1.40
C VAL A 60 7.65 -2.78 -1.59
N ASP A 61 7.60 -1.92 -2.60
CA ASP A 61 6.36 -1.26 -2.99
C ASP A 61 5.40 -2.27 -3.62
N ARG A 62 4.15 -2.26 -3.19
CA ARG A 62 3.18 -3.26 -3.62
C ARG A 62 1.81 -2.64 -3.80
N ALA A 63 1.10 -3.05 -4.84
CA ALA A 63 -0.34 -2.89 -4.95
C ALA A 63 -0.98 -4.23 -5.30
N GLU A 64 -2.29 -4.36 -5.07
CA GLU A 64 -3.05 -5.59 -5.33
C GLU A 64 -2.48 -6.81 -4.58
N HIS A 65 -1.73 -6.56 -3.49
CA HIS A 65 -1.17 -7.58 -2.62
C HIS A 65 -2.21 -8.12 -1.63
N GLY A 66 -1.97 -9.34 -1.16
CA GLY A 66 -2.65 -9.88 0.00
C GLY A 66 -2.02 -9.38 1.29
N ALA A 67 -2.82 -9.14 2.33
CA ALA A 67 -2.35 -8.95 3.70
C ALA A 67 -3.13 -9.86 4.64
N THR A 68 -2.42 -10.53 5.55
CA THR A 68 -3.03 -11.47 6.50
C THR A 68 -2.39 -11.29 7.87
N THR A 69 -3.22 -11.05 8.88
CA THR A 69 -2.76 -11.00 10.28
C THR A 69 -2.36 -12.40 10.73
N LEU A 70 -1.17 -12.52 11.29
CA LEU A 70 -0.64 -13.74 11.89
C LEU A 70 -1.06 -13.83 13.36
N ASN A 71 -0.93 -15.03 13.96
CA ASN A 71 -1.34 -15.28 15.34
C ASN A 71 -0.57 -14.46 16.39
N ASP A 72 0.62 -13.97 16.03
CA ASP A 72 1.46 -13.12 16.88
C ASP A 72 1.21 -11.61 16.67
N GLY A 73 0.23 -11.25 15.83
CA GLY A 73 -0.13 -9.86 15.54
C GLY A 73 0.66 -9.20 14.42
N GLN A 74 1.68 -9.87 13.87
CA GLN A 74 2.37 -9.38 12.67
C GLN A 74 1.47 -9.52 11.43
N ILE A 75 1.78 -8.79 10.36
CA ILE A 75 1.02 -8.89 9.11
C ILE A 75 1.91 -9.48 8.01
N LEU A 76 1.50 -10.63 7.47
CA LEU A 76 2.12 -11.21 6.29
C LEU A 76 1.56 -10.56 5.03
N ILE A 77 2.42 -9.92 4.25
CA ILE A 77 2.10 -9.29 2.98
C ILE A 77 2.65 -10.15 1.86
N THR A 78 1.81 -10.54 0.90
CA THR A 78 2.16 -11.51 -0.16
C THR A 78 1.81 -10.99 -1.54
N GLY A 79 2.70 -11.25 -2.50
CA GLY A 79 2.45 -11.03 -3.91
C GLY A 79 2.13 -9.57 -4.27
N GLY A 80 1.18 -9.42 -5.19
CA GLY A 80 0.84 -8.13 -5.79
C GLY A 80 1.75 -7.77 -6.97
N VAL A 81 1.77 -6.48 -7.29
CA VAL A 81 2.62 -5.91 -8.33
C VAL A 81 3.45 -4.75 -7.80
N SER A 82 4.63 -4.54 -8.40
CA SER A 82 5.51 -3.39 -8.18
C SER A 82 5.79 -2.71 -9.52
N GLY A 83 5.97 -1.40 -9.50
CA GLY A 83 6.38 -0.60 -10.65
C GLY A 83 5.49 0.62 -10.85
N PHE A 84 5.44 1.05 -12.10
CA PHE A 84 4.67 2.22 -12.48
C PHE A 84 4.12 2.04 -13.89
N GLN A 85 3.03 2.74 -14.16
CA GLN A 85 2.62 3.08 -15.51
C GLN A 85 3.02 4.53 -15.71
N CYS A 86 3.70 4.86 -16.82
CA CYS A 86 4.07 6.23 -17.17
C CYS A 86 3.23 6.73 -18.34
N CYS A 87 3.38 8.02 -18.64
CA CYS A 87 2.58 8.84 -19.56
C CYS A 87 2.49 8.33 -21.01
N ASP A 88 3.26 7.31 -21.39
CA ASP A 88 3.18 6.62 -22.68
C ASP A 88 2.19 5.45 -22.68
N LEU A 89 1.41 5.30 -21.59
CA LEU A 89 0.46 4.23 -21.31
C LEU A 89 1.09 2.83 -21.23
N LYS A 90 2.43 2.71 -21.28
CA LYS A 90 3.09 1.43 -21.09
C LYS A 90 3.14 1.09 -19.61
N SER A 91 2.68 -0.12 -19.31
CA SER A 91 2.79 -0.70 -17.98
C SER A 91 4.20 -1.27 -17.78
N HIS A 92 4.87 -0.81 -16.74
CA HIS A 92 6.13 -1.38 -16.24
C HIS A 92 5.89 -2.15 -14.93
N PHE A 93 4.70 -2.73 -14.76
CA PHE A 93 4.41 -3.54 -13.59
C PHE A 93 5.05 -4.92 -13.69
N VAL A 94 5.61 -5.37 -12.58
CA VAL A 94 6.13 -6.72 -12.40
C VAL A 94 5.33 -7.41 -11.32
N THR A 95 4.85 -8.62 -11.62
CA THR A 95 4.21 -9.47 -10.61
C THR A 95 5.25 -9.93 -9.60
N LEU A 96 4.91 -9.82 -8.31
CA LEU A 96 5.80 -10.22 -7.24
C LEU A 96 5.49 -11.67 -6.83
N SER A 97 6.52 -12.52 -6.83
CA SER A 97 6.49 -13.85 -6.23
C SER A 97 7.06 -13.88 -4.80
N SER A 98 7.21 -12.70 -4.20
CA SER A 98 7.80 -12.51 -2.88
C SER A 98 6.76 -12.12 -1.82
N ALA A 99 7.15 -12.26 -0.56
CA ALA A 99 6.36 -11.87 0.60
C ALA A 99 7.25 -11.18 1.65
N GLU A 100 6.63 -10.44 2.55
CA GLU A 100 7.29 -9.78 3.68
C GLU A 100 6.40 -9.81 4.92
N VAL A 101 7.03 -9.75 6.09
CA VAL A 101 6.33 -9.68 7.38
C VAL A 101 6.47 -8.26 7.92
N TYR A 102 5.34 -7.59 8.09
CA TYR A 102 5.20 -6.24 8.61
C TYR A 102 4.96 -6.28 10.12
N LYS A 103 5.67 -5.43 10.86
CA LYS A 103 5.69 -5.37 12.33
C LYS A 103 5.10 -4.06 12.84
#